data_AF-A0A6V7HR12-F1
#
_entry.id   AF-A0A6V7HR12-F1
#
_cell.length_a   1.000
_cell.length_b   1.000
_cell.length_c   1.000
_cell.angle_alpha   90.00
_cell.angle_beta   90.00
_cell.angle_gamma   90.00
#
_symmetry.space_group_name_H-M   'P 1'
#
loop_
_entity.id
_entity.type
_entity.pdbx_description
1 polymer ?
#
loop_
_entity_poly.entity_id
_entity_poly.type
_entity_poly.pdbx_seq_one_letter_code
_entity_poly.pdbx_strand_id
1 'polypeptide(L)'
;GGSGRKSKTDEYNPWPNFHYTGKLRPFPRAARREVPKAIMRPDYADHPEGIPLSEQAVRGSAQIKVLDDEEIEGMKVACKLGREVLDEAAKACDVGVTTAEIDRIVHEACIERDCYPSPLNYHQFPASCCTSVNEVICHGIPDNRPLEDGDICN
;
A
#
# COMPACT_ATOMS: atom_id res chain seq x y z
N GLY A 1 6.61 -39.71 30.03
CA GLY A 1 6.25 -40.02 28.64
C GLY A 1 5.14 -39.09 28.20
N GLY A 2 5.25 -38.53 27.00
CA GLY A 2 4.16 -37.80 26.32
C GLY A 2 4.35 -36.28 26.24
N SER A 3 5.39 -35.81 25.55
CA SER A 3 5.43 -34.42 25.04
C SER A 3 4.35 -34.27 23.95
N GLY A 4 3.21 -33.68 24.30
CA GLY A 4 2.23 -33.24 23.32
C GLY A 4 2.85 -32.14 22.47
N ARG A 5 3.26 -32.48 21.23
CA ARG A 5 3.53 -31.48 20.19
C ARG A 5 2.28 -30.61 20.07
N LYS A 6 2.39 -29.33 20.43
CA LYS A 6 1.41 -28.33 20.03
C LYS A 6 1.28 -28.43 18.51
N SER A 7 0.05 -28.65 18.03
CA SER A 7 -0.27 -28.71 16.61
C SER A 7 0.30 -27.48 15.91
N LYS A 8 1.04 -27.67 14.82
CA LYS A 8 1.42 -26.58 13.92
C LYS A 8 0.16 -25.81 13.57
N THR A 9 0.06 -24.57 14.02
CA THR A 9 -0.93 -23.62 13.51
C THR A 9 -0.74 -23.58 12.00
N ASP A 10 -1.79 -23.83 11.23
CA ASP A 10 -1.75 -23.74 9.77
C ASP A 10 -1.28 -22.32 9.41
N GLU A 11 -0.01 -22.23 9.03
CA GLU A 11 0.63 -21.00 8.60
C GLU A 11 -0.12 -20.49 7.38
N TYR A 12 -0.59 -19.24 7.41
CA TYR A 12 -1.36 -18.66 6.30
C TYR A 12 -0.51 -18.70 5.02
N ASN A 13 -0.87 -19.60 4.10
CA ASN A 13 -0.17 -19.75 2.83
C ASN A 13 -1.18 -19.77 1.68
N PRO A 14 -1.57 -18.59 1.16
CA PRO A 14 -2.50 -18.50 0.05
C PRO A 14 -1.93 -19.05 -1.27
N TRP A 15 -0.61 -19.31 -1.33
CA TRP A 15 0.07 -19.84 -2.50
C TRP A 15 0.89 -21.10 -2.16
N PRO A 16 0.23 -22.25 -1.89
CA PRO A 16 0.90 -23.46 -1.42
C PRO A 16 1.92 -24.04 -2.40
N ASN A 17 1.77 -23.77 -3.70
CA ASN A 17 2.66 -24.26 -4.75
C ASN A 17 3.76 -23.25 -5.14
N PHE A 18 3.77 -22.05 -4.53
CA PHE A 18 4.79 -21.04 -4.78
C PHE A 18 6.03 -21.28 -3.91
N HIS A 19 7.21 -21.24 -4.54
CA HIS A 19 8.48 -21.41 -3.85
C HIS A 19 9.05 -20.04 -3.49
N TYR A 20 8.89 -19.65 -2.22
CA TYR A 20 9.44 -18.39 -1.71
C TYR A 20 10.96 -18.37 -1.78
N THR A 21 11.51 -17.22 -2.19
CA THR A 21 12.96 -17.02 -2.37
C THR A 21 13.70 -16.70 -1.07
N GLY A 22 12.98 -16.26 -0.05
CA GLY A 22 13.52 -15.90 1.26
C GLY A 22 12.66 -16.38 2.43
N LYS A 23 12.83 -15.71 3.57
CA LYS A 23 12.18 -16.09 4.84
C LYS A 23 10.79 -15.48 4.99
N LEU A 24 10.53 -14.35 4.33
CA LEU A 24 9.27 -13.63 4.49
C LEU A 24 8.09 -14.45 3.95
N ARG A 25 6.94 -14.36 4.62
CA ARG A 25 5.67 -15.00 4.22
C ARG A 25 4.54 -13.98 4.31
N PRO A 26 3.50 -14.10 3.46
CA PRO A 26 2.31 -13.27 3.58
C PRO A 26 1.55 -13.61 4.86
N PHE A 27 0.84 -12.63 5.40
CA PHE A 27 -0.11 -12.78 6.50
C PHE A 27 -1.52 -12.42 6.03
N PRO A 28 -2.58 -12.78 6.79
CA PRO A 28 -3.93 -12.34 6.49
C PRO A 28 -3.98 -10.81 6.41
N ARG A 29 -4.75 -10.28 5.45
CA ARG A 29 -4.92 -8.84 5.23
C ARG A 29 -6.13 -8.31 5.98
N ALA A 30 -6.10 -7.03 6.31
CA ALA A 30 -7.31 -6.30 6.70
C ALA A 30 -8.27 -6.13 5.52
N ALA A 31 -9.53 -5.80 5.81
CA ALA A 31 -10.48 -5.41 4.78
C ALA A 31 -10.06 -4.08 4.14
N ARG A 32 -10.41 -3.90 2.87
CA ARG A 32 -10.18 -2.63 2.16
C ARG A 32 -10.92 -1.49 2.86
N ARG A 33 -10.24 -0.35 3.01
CA ARG A 33 -10.78 0.85 3.68
C ARG A 33 -11.57 1.72 2.72
N GLU A 34 -12.59 2.40 3.24
CA GLU A 34 -13.46 3.29 2.46
C GLU A 34 -12.93 4.73 2.46
N VAL A 35 -12.98 5.37 1.30
CA VAL A 35 -12.66 6.80 1.15
C VAL A 35 -13.96 7.59 1.11
N PRO A 36 -14.15 8.63 1.96
CA PRO A 36 -15.33 9.50 1.94
C PRO A 36 -15.69 10.00 0.54
N LYS A 37 -17.00 10.08 0.25
CA LYS A 37 -17.51 10.50 -1.08
C LYS A 37 -17.18 11.95 -1.44
N ALA A 38 -16.86 12.78 -0.45
CA ALA A 38 -16.50 14.19 -0.66
C ALA A 38 -15.09 14.36 -1.27
N ILE A 39 -14.21 13.37 -1.09
CA ILE A 39 -12.85 13.40 -1.63
C ILE A 39 -12.88 13.08 -3.12
N MET A 40 -12.24 13.94 -3.91
CA MET A 40 -12.09 13.75 -5.35
C MET A 40 -11.35 12.44 -5.64
N ARG A 41 -11.83 11.70 -6.64
CA ARG A 41 -11.33 10.37 -6.99
C ARG A 41 -10.66 10.36 -8.36
N PRO A 42 -9.57 9.61 -8.53
CA PRO A 42 -9.04 9.31 -9.86
C PRO A 42 -10.00 8.41 -10.65
N ASP A 43 -9.82 8.35 -11.97
CA ASP A 43 -10.69 7.63 -12.90
C ASP A 43 -10.79 6.12 -12.63
N TYR A 44 -9.76 5.52 -12.03
CA TYR A 44 -9.72 4.10 -11.67
C TYR A 44 -10.39 3.76 -10.33
N ALA A 45 -10.65 4.75 -9.46
CA ALA A 45 -11.06 4.48 -8.07
C ALA A 45 -12.36 3.66 -7.97
N ASP A 46 -13.30 3.95 -8.86
CA ASP A 46 -14.62 3.30 -8.92
C ASP A 46 -14.75 2.36 -10.13
N HIS A 47 -13.69 2.19 -10.93
CA HIS A 47 -13.65 1.18 -11.99
C HIS A 47 -13.61 -0.23 -11.36
N PRO A 48 -14.45 -1.20 -11.80
CA PRO A 48 -14.52 -2.53 -11.19
C PRO A 48 -13.20 -3.31 -11.24
N GLU A 49 -12.42 -3.08 -12.30
CA GLU A 49 -11.07 -3.64 -12.46
C GLU A 49 -9.94 -2.66 -12.10
N GLY A 50 -10.27 -1.49 -11.56
CA GLY A 50 -9.24 -0.52 -11.17
C GLY A 50 -8.43 0.02 -12.34
N ILE A 51 -9.01 0.08 -13.54
CA ILE A 51 -8.29 0.42 -14.76
C ILE A 51 -8.18 1.95 -14.88
N PRO A 52 -6.96 2.51 -14.99
CA PRO A 52 -6.73 3.93 -15.25
C PRO A 52 -6.92 4.23 -16.75
N LEU A 53 -8.14 4.62 -17.14
CA LEU A 53 -8.48 4.82 -18.56
C LEU A 53 -7.66 5.94 -19.20
N SER A 54 -7.39 7.02 -18.46
CA SER A 54 -6.54 8.13 -18.90
C SER A 54 -5.10 7.69 -19.21
N GLU A 55 -4.54 6.79 -18.40
CA GLU A 55 -3.20 6.21 -18.65
C GLU A 55 -3.20 5.23 -19.82
N GLN A 56 -4.26 4.42 -19.97
CA GLN A 56 -4.39 3.51 -21.11
C GLN A 56 -4.46 4.26 -22.45
N ALA A 57 -5.14 5.40 -22.49
CA ALA A 57 -5.27 6.22 -23.70
C ALA A 57 -3.94 6.74 -24.24
N VAL A 58 -2.92 6.90 -23.37
CA VAL A 58 -1.59 7.40 -23.73
C VAL A 58 -0.51 6.31 -23.72
N ARG A 59 -0.89 5.05 -23.48
CA ARG A 59 0.05 3.94 -23.38
C ARG A 59 0.84 3.77 -24.68
N GLY A 60 2.18 3.78 -24.57
CA GLY A 60 3.08 3.67 -25.72
C GLY A 60 3.42 5.00 -26.39
N SER A 61 2.85 6.12 -25.91
CA SER A 61 3.29 7.46 -26.30
C SER A 61 4.69 7.76 -25.76
N ALA A 62 5.52 8.41 -26.56
CA ALA A 62 6.80 8.98 -26.13
C ALA A 62 6.67 10.46 -25.74
N GLN A 63 5.46 11.04 -25.81
CA GLN A 63 5.23 12.43 -25.48
C GLN A 63 5.31 12.65 -23.96
N ILE A 64 6.18 13.57 -23.55
CA ILE A 64 6.30 14.01 -22.15
C ILE A 64 5.48 15.28 -21.99
N LYS A 65 4.57 15.29 -21.02
CA LYS A 65 3.78 16.49 -20.68
C LYS A 65 4.70 17.55 -20.08
N VAL A 66 4.69 18.74 -20.66
CA VAL A 66 5.26 19.95 -20.05
C VAL A 66 4.12 20.63 -19.32
N LEU A 67 4.23 20.71 -18.00
CA LEU A 67 3.20 21.29 -17.14
C LEU A 67 3.17 22.82 -17.27
N ASP A 68 1.98 23.39 -17.14
CA ASP A 68 1.83 24.84 -16.95
C ASP A 68 2.00 25.25 -15.48
N ASP A 69 1.91 26.55 -15.19
CA ASP A 69 2.14 27.09 -13.84
C ASP A 69 1.11 26.58 -12.82
N GLU A 70 -0.16 26.41 -13.21
CA GLU A 70 -1.22 25.93 -12.31
C GLU A 70 -1.00 24.45 -11.99
N GLU A 71 -0.67 23.65 -12.99
CA GLU A 71 -0.36 22.23 -12.82
C GLU A 71 0.89 22.01 -11.96
N ILE A 72 1.91 22.85 -12.10
CA ILE A 72 3.11 22.82 -11.25
C ILE A 72 2.76 23.10 -9.80
N GLU A 73 1.94 24.11 -9.51
CA GLU A 73 1.51 24.40 -8.13
C GLU A 73 0.65 23.25 -7.56
N GLY A 74 -0.23 22.66 -8.36
CA GLY A 74 -0.98 21.46 -7.98
C GLY A 74 -0.05 20.30 -7.58
N MET A 75 0.98 20.04 -8.38
CA MET A 75 1.98 19.00 -8.08
C MET A 75 2.79 19.32 -6.82
N LYS A 76 3.17 20.58 -6.58
CA LYS A 76 3.87 20.97 -5.34
C LYS A 76 3.03 20.70 -4.10
N VAL A 77 1.75 21.04 -4.13
CA VAL A 77 0.83 20.78 -3.01
C VAL A 77 0.68 19.27 -2.78
N ALA A 78 0.40 18.50 -3.84
CA ALA A 78 0.26 17.05 -3.73
C ALA A 78 1.52 16.37 -3.18
N CYS A 79 2.71 16.75 -3.68
CA CYS A 79 3.99 16.22 -3.21
C CYS A 79 4.28 16.59 -1.75
N LYS A 80 3.96 17.82 -1.33
CA LYS A 80 4.11 18.25 0.06
C LYS A 80 3.22 17.40 0.99
N LEU A 81 1.95 17.22 0.66
CA LEU A 81 1.03 16.40 1.44
C LEU A 81 1.46 14.93 1.45
N GLY A 82 1.94 14.41 0.31
CA GLY A 82 2.52 13.06 0.23
C GLY A 82 3.72 12.88 1.16
N ARG A 83 4.58 13.90 1.28
CA ARG A 83 5.69 13.86 2.26
C ARG A 83 5.18 13.82 3.70
N GLU A 84 4.19 14.65 4.04
CA GLU A 84 3.62 14.67 5.38
C GLU A 84 2.99 13.32 5.75
N VAL A 85 2.29 12.67 4.82
CA VAL A 85 1.74 11.31 5.02
C VAL A 85 2.85 10.28 5.22
N LEU A 86 3.92 10.35 4.45
CA LEU A 86 5.09 9.49 4.64
C LEU A 86 5.74 9.70 6.02
N ASP A 87 5.77 10.93 6.52
CA ASP A 87 6.26 11.23 7.87
C ASP A 87 5.39 10.61 8.96
N GLU A 88 4.06 10.57 8.79
CA GLU A 88 3.17 9.85 9.73
C GLU A 88 3.42 8.34 9.70
N ALA A 89 3.62 7.76 8.51
CA ALA A 89 3.98 6.34 8.37
C ALA A 89 5.32 6.03 9.07
N ALA A 90 6.32 6.89 8.89
CA ALA A 90 7.64 6.73 9.47
C ALA A 90 7.59 6.74 11.02
N LYS A 91 6.75 7.60 11.62
CA LYS A 91 6.56 7.63 13.08
C LYS A 91 5.91 6.36 13.63
N ALA A 92 5.11 5.67 12.82
CA ALA A 92 4.43 4.44 13.22
C ALA A 92 5.26 3.17 13.01
N CYS A 93 6.34 3.24 12.22
CA CYS A 93 7.18 2.10 11.90
C CYS A 93 8.05 1.70 13.10
N ASP A 94 7.62 0.67 13.83
CA ASP A 94 8.31 0.15 15.01
C ASP A 94 8.14 -1.37 15.15
N VAL A 95 9.00 -2.00 15.96
CA VAL A 95 8.97 -3.45 16.22
C VAL A 95 7.61 -3.85 16.81
N GLY A 96 7.00 -4.87 16.22
CA GLY A 96 5.68 -5.37 16.61
C GLY A 96 4.50 -4.70 15.91
N VAL A 97 4.69 -3.55 15.25
CA VAL A 97 3.65 -2.89 14.45
C VAL A 97 3.43 -3.67 13.17
N THR A 98 2.18 -3.91 12.78
CA THR A 98 1.88 -4.59 11.52
C THR A 98 1.90 -3.61 10.35
N THR A 99 2.23 -4.11 9.16
CA THR A 99 2.16 -3.28 7.95
C THR A 99 0.72 -2.83 7.64
N ALA A 100 -0.30 -3.62 7.99
CA ALA A 100 -1.70 -3.23 7.94
C ALA A 100 -2.08 -2.06 8.87
N GLU A 101 -1.37 -1.89 9.99
CA GLU A 101 -1.53 -0.74 10.87
C GLU A 101 -0.85 0.51 10.30
N ILE A 102 0.32 0.35 9.68
CA ILE A 102 0.97 1.44 8.93
C ILE A 102 0.06 1.93 7.78
N ASP A 103 -0.54 1.00 7.02
CA ASP A 103 -1.52 1.33 5.98
C ASP A 103 -2.75 2.06 6.53
N ARG A 104 -3.22 1.69 7.73
CA ARG A 104 -4.32 2.42 8.40
C ARG A 104 -3.97 3.87 8.61
N ILE A 105 -2.79 4.13 9.16
CA ILE A 105 -2.31 5.46 9.49
C ILE A 105 -2.10 6.27 8.21
N VAL A 106 -1.52 5.67 7.17
CA VAL A 106 -1.39 6.31 5.85
C VAL A 106 -2.75 6.66 5.26
N HIS A 107 -3.69 5.72 5.29
CA HIS A 107 -5.04 5.94 4.79
C HIS A 107 -5.70 7.12 5.49
N GLU A 108 -5.74 7.10 6.83
CA GLU A 108 -6.34 8.16 7.64
C GLU A 108 -5.65 9.51 7.40
N ALA A 109 -4.33 9.55 7.36
CA ALA A 109 -3.57 10.77 7.09
C ALA A 109 -3.85 11.36 5.69
N CYS A 110 -4.12 10.52 4.69
CA CYS A 110 -4.61 10.99 3.39
C CYS A 110 -6.00 11.59 3.50
N ILE A 111 -6.94 10.92 4.17
CA ILE A 111 -8.32 11.40 4.32
C ILE A 111 -8.38 12.73 5.07
N GLU A 112 -7.61 12.87 6.15
CA GLU A 112 -7.50 14.12 6.93
C GLU A 112 -6.99 15.32 6.11
N ARG A 113 -6.32 15.05 4.99
CA ARG A 113 -5.78 16.05 4.05
C ARG A 113 -6.65 16.20 2.80
N ASP A 114 -7.88 15.69 2.82
CA ASP A 114 -8.81 15.67 1.69
C ASP A 114 -8.22 15.01 0.43
N CYS A 115 -7.31 14.03 0.62
CA CYS A 115 -6.62 13.33 -0.45
C CYS A 115 -7.10 11.90 -0.63
N TYR A 116 -7.10 11.44 -1.89
CA TYR A 116 -7.27 10.02 -2.21
C TYR A 116 -5.91 9.30 -2.16
N PRO A 117 -5.78 8.16 -1.47
CA PRO A 117 -4.56 7.36 -1.51
C PRO A 117 -4.45 6.63 -2.86
N SER A 118 -3.65 7.16 -3.79
CA SER A 118 -3.56 6.68 -5.18
C SER A 118 -3.40 5.17 -5.37
N PRO A 119 -2.63 4.42 -4.57
CA PRO A 119 -2.53 2.97 -4.73
C PRO A 119 -3.88 2.24 -4.59
N LEU A 120 -4.83 2.80 -3.85
CA LEU A 120 -6.09 2.15 -3.56
C LEU A 120 -6.91 1.90 -4.84
N ASN A 121 -7.22 0.64 -5.11
CA ASN A 121 -7.88 0.14 -6.33
C ASN A 121 -7.08 0.28 -7.62
N TYR A 122 -5.89 0.87 -7.62
CA TYR A 122 -5.12 1.01 -8.85
C TYR A 122 -4.73 -0.39 -9.37
N HIS A 123 -5.26 -0.79 -10.52
CA HIS A 123 -5.20 -2.18 -11.01
C HIS A 123 -5.62 -3.22 -9.95
N GLN A 124 -6.66 -2.91 -9.17
CA GLN A 124 -7.16 -3.72 -8.04
C GLN A 124 -6.19 -3.89 -6.87
N PHE A 125 -5.16 -3.05 -6.76
CA PHE A 125 -4.32 -3.04 -5.56
C PHE A 125 -5.18 -2.74 -4.31
N PRO A 126 -5.07 -3.56 -3.24
CA PRO A 126 -6.13 -3.67 -2.24
C PRO A 126 -5.98 -2.69 -1.05
N ALA A 127 -4.87 -1.96 -0.98
CA ALA A 127 -4.47 -1.14 0.16
C ALA A 127 -4.13 0.29 -0.29
N SER A 128 -3.88 1.17 0.68
CA SER A 128 -3.66 2.61 0.49
C SER A 128 -2.19 2.96 0.26
N CYS A 129 -1.27 2.10 0.72
CA CYS A 129 0.15 2.18 0.43
C CYS A 129 0.76 0.80 0.15
N CYS A 130 2.02 0.80 -0.28
CA CYS A 130 2.85 -0.40 -0.33
C CYS A 130 3.74 -0.45 0.92
N THR A 131 4.02 -1.64 1.43
CA THR A 131 4.97 -1.87 2.53
C THR A 131 5.88 -3.03 2.17
N SER A 132 7.14 -2.75 1.92
CA SER A 132 8.09 -3.66 1.29
C SER A 132 9.21 -4.04 2.25
N VAL A 133 9.03 -5.17 2.94
CA VAL A 133 9.97 -5.65 3.96
C VAL A 133 11.05 -6.55 3.35
N ASN A 134 12.32 -6.30 3.72
CA ASN A 134 13.48 -7.14 3.42
C ASN A 134 13.62 -7.51 1.93
N GLU A 135 13.41 -8.78 1.55
CA GLU A 135 13.54 -9.26 0.17
C GLU A 135 12.41 -8.82 -0.78
N VAL A 136 11.38 -8.14 -0.27
CA VAL A 136 10.29 -7.59 -1.10
C VAL A 136 10.78 -6.33 -1.81
N ILE A 137 11.02 -6.45 -3.11
CA ILE A 137 11.57 -5.36 -3.94
C ILE A 137 10.66 -4.12 -3.93
N CYS A 138 9.37 -4.31 -4.23
CA CYS A 138 8.36 -3.26 -4.29
C CYS A 138 6.96 -3.90 -4.24
N HIS A 139 5.93 -3.07 -4.06
CA HIS A 139 4.52 -3.48 -4.09
C HIS A 139 4.14 -4.55 -3.07
N GLY A 140 4.83 -4.61 -1.92
CA GLY A 140 4.37 -5.41 -0.80
C GLY A 140 2.99 -4.94 -0.34
N ILE A 141 2.06 -5.88 -0.18
CA ILE A 141 0.70 -5.57 0.26
C ILE A 141 0.68 -5.55 1.79
N PRO A 142 0.24 -4.45 2.43
CA PRO A 142 0.04 -4.38 3.87
C PRO A 142 -0.80 -5.54 4.41
N ASP A 143 -0.29 -6.21 5.43
CA ASP A 143 -0.89 -7.37 6.06
C ASP A 143 -0.63 -7.43 7.58
N ASN A 144 -1.11 -8.50 8.23
CA ASN A 144 -1.00 -8.65 9.69
C ASN A 144 0.38 -9.14 10.16
N ARG A 145 1.42 -9.12 9.31
CA ARG A 145 2.78 -9.44 9.76
C ARG A 145 3.30 -8.30 10.65
N PRO A 146 3.69 -8.56 11.91
CA PRO A 146 4.40 -7.57 12.70
C PRO A 146 5.82 -7.37 12.15
N LEU A 147 6.31 -6.12 12.13
CA LEU A 147 7.71 -5.82 11.88
C LEU A 147 8.58 -6.41 12.99
N GLU A 148 9.74 -6.96 12.60
CA GLU A 148 10.70 -7.57 13.52
C GLU A 148 11.94 -6.67 13.69
N ASP A 149 12.61 -6.78 14.84
CA ASP A 149 13.88 -6.07 15.07
C ASP A 149 14.92 -6.49 14.02
N GLY A 150 15.52 -5.49 13.36
CA GLY A 150 16.46 -5.69 12.25
C GLY A 150 15.82 -5.81 10.86
N ASP A 151 14.49 -5.79 10.74
CA ASP A 151 13.84 -5.64 9.44
C ASP A 151 14.17 -4.27 8.81
N ILE A 152 14.25 -4.23 7.49
CA ILE A 152 14.17 -3.00 6.71
C ILE A 152 12.81 -2.95 6.01
N CYS A 153 12.12 -1.82 6.05
CA CYS A 153 10.83 -1.64 5.41
C CYS A 153 10.86 -0.36 4.57
N ASN A 154 10.58 -0.51 3.27
CA ASN A 154 10.19 0.62 2.42
C ASN A 154 8.69 0.88 2.51
#